data_AF-A0A2S8BMV6-F1
#
_entry.id   AF-A0A2S8BMV6-F1
#
_cell.length_a   1.000
_cell.length_b   1.000
_cell.length_c   1.000
_cell.angle_alpha   90.00
_cell.angle_beta   90.00
_cell.angle_gamma   90.00
#
_symmetry.space_group_name_H-M   'P 1'
#
loop_
_entity.id
_entity.type
_entity.pdbx_description
1 polymer ?
#
loop_
_entity_poly.entity_id
_entity_poly.type
_entity_poly.pdbx_seq_one_letter_code
_entity_poly.pdbx_strand_id
1 'polypeptide(L)'
;MEQFDHHSEEFAEQWRQIYAGMRHTCPVAHSDRHGGFFILTRYDDAKRVLRDHDTFVCGRDLTFGDNVVRGGVTVPTNPVRMGMMEMDPPQSQNYRQVLAPWLSRKAIDRYRPRMHEIVSWTVDRVIEAGNLDFVDDIANPLPAMISLDYFGLSLEKWNDYATILHKAVYREKGSALQLAGLLDDVRDTVRERRSAAGTRGDLTDALLTAEVDGAPIDDELVTELLFMLLNGGIDTSTALIASMFLYLDEHPDERTALAADATLIPAAVDEMLRYFTPGPASPAQSRGRWTSAAVTSSRETGYGWRWVRPTTIPTSSPTRSGSNSTAPTTASTCPSGSGCTAASGRFSRRWRWRYCWKKCCAGCRTIASTAARCATTPPSHWSTATSQCPRPSHPDHGC
;
A
#
# COMPACT_ATOMS: atom_id res chain seq x y z
N MET A 1 -22.70 -13.32 -7.56
CA MET A 1 -22.06 -12.97 -6.27
C MET A 1 -22.21 -11.46 -6.08
N GLU A 2 -23.45 -10.98 -6.13
CA GLU A 2 -23.81 -9.57 -6.38
C GLU A 2 -23.44 -8.61 -5.22
N GLN A 3 -23.00 -9.15 -4.08
CA GLN A 3 -22.83 -8.40 -2.83
C GLN A 3 -21.36 -8.26 -2.36
N PHE A 4 -20.37 -8.75 -3.09
CA PHE A 4 -18.97 -8.65 -2.63
C PHE A 4 -18.56 -7.18 -2.44
N ASP A 5 -18.13 -6.83 -1.23
CA ASP A 5 -17.68 -5.49 -0.90
C ASP A 5 -16.31 -5.57 -0.22
N HIS A 6 -15.27 -5.08 -0.90
CA HIS A 6 -13.90 -5.09 -0.38
C HIS A 6 -13.66 -4.08 0.74
N HIS A 7 -14.65 -3.23 1.06
CA HIS A 7 -14.65 -2.35 2.23
C HIS A 7 -15.48 -2.91 3.40
N SER A 8 -16.02 -4.13 3.29
CA SER A 8 -16.78 -4.72 4.38
C SER A 8 -15.87 -5.19 5.53
N GLU A 9 -16.41 -5.13 6.75
CA GLU A 9 -15.75 -5.67 7.95
C GLU A 9 -15.49 -7.17 7.81
N GLU A 10 -16.45 -7.93 7.26
CA GLU A 10 -16.29 -9.35 6.94
C GLU A 10 -15.08 -9.59 6.02
N PHE A 11 -14.90 -8.75 4.99
CA PHE A 11 -13.74 -8.85 4.13
C PHE A 11 -12.45 -8.54 4.89
N ALA A 12 -12.42 -7.48 5.70
CA ALA A 12 -11.25 -7.13 6.50
C ALA A 12 -10.79 -8.29 7.40
N GLU A 13 -11.75 -8.97 8.06
CA GLU A 13 -11.46 -10.09 8.96
C GLU A 13 -11.11 -11.40 8.24
N GLN A 14 -11.74 -11.67 7.09
CA GLN A 14 -11.75 -13.01 6.47
C GLN A 14 -11.28 -13.03 5.01
N TRP A 15 -10.57 -12.00 4.55
CA TRP A 15 -10.17 -11.84 3.15
C TRP A 15 -9.49 -13.07 2.55
N ARG A 16 -8.65 -13.79 3.34
CA ARG A 16 -7.95 -15.00 2.88
C ARG A 16 -8.92 -16.13 2.54
N GLN A 17 -9.89 -16.37 3.41
CA GLN A 17 -10.92 -17.40 3.24
C GLN A 17 -11.85 -17.04 2.08
N ILE A 18 -12.27 -15.76 2.02
CA ILE A 18 -13.13 -15.25 0.94
C ILE A 18 -12.44 -15.44 -0.41
N TYR A 19 -11.19 -14.97 -0.56
CA TYR A 19 -10.45 -15.15 -1.81
C TYR A 19 -10.14 -16.62 -2.12
N ALA A 20 -9.92 -17.48 -1.12
CA ALA A 20 -9.79 -18.91 -1.36
C ALA A 20 -11.09 -19.51 -1.94
N GLY A 21 -12.24 -19.17 -1.35
CA GLY A 21 -13.56 -19.57 -1.85
C GLY A 21 -13.82 -19.08 -3.28
N MET A 22 -13.49 -17.82 -3.57
CA MET A 22 -13.61 -17.24 -4.91
C MET A 22 -12.73 -17.96 -5.94
N ARG A 23 -11.45 -18.24 -5.61
CA ARG A 23 -10.55 -18.98 -6.52
C ARG A 23 -11.09 -20.36 -6.92
N HIS A 24 -11.83 -21.00 -6.02
CA HIS A 24 -12.44 -22.31 -6.24
C HIS A 24 -13.77 -22.25 -6.99
N THR A 25 -14.62 -21.26 -6.71
CA THR A 25 -16.00 -21.22 -7.22
C THR A 25 -16.17 -20.28 -8.43
N CYS A 26 -15.61 -19.08 -8.38
CA CYS A 26 -15.76 -18.04 -9.39
C CYS A 26 -14.51 -17.14 -9.38
N PRO A 27 -13.42 -17.56 -10.06
CA PRO A 27 -12.12 -16.88 -9.96
C PRO A 27 -12.11 -15.48 -10.59
N VAL A 28 -13.09 -15.20 -11.46
CA VAL A 28 -13.38 -13.89 -12.03
C VAL A 28 -14.83 -13.56 -11.69
N ALA A 29 -15.02 -12.82 -10.60
CA ALA A 29 -16.33 -12.44 -10.08
C ALA A 29 -16.69 -11.01 -10.47
N HIS A 30 -17.98 -10.69 -10.47
CA HIS A 30 -18.50 -9.34 -10.61
C HIS A 30 -19.29 -8.96 -9.34
N SER A 31 -19.10 -7.73 -8.89
CA SER A 31 -19.90 -7.11 -7.82
C SER A 31 -20.58 -5.85 -8.36
N ASP A 32 -21.84 -5.62 -7.97
CA ASP A 32 -22.59 -4.41 -8.32
C ASP A 32 -22.33 -3.26 -7.31
N ARG A 33 -21.57 -3.52 -6.24
CA ARG A 33 -21.20 -2.50 -5.24
C ARG A 33 -20.34 -1.40 -5.88
N HIS A 34 -20.45 -0.19 -5.35
CA HIS A 34 -19.64 0.97 -5.76
C HIS A 34 -19.71 1.31 -7.26
N GLY A 35 -20.82 1.03 -7.91
CA GLY A 35 -21.01 1.29 -9.34
C GLY A 35 -20.54 0.16 -10.27
N GLY A 36 -20.14 -0.98 -9.72
CA GLY A 36 -19.79 -2.17 -10.47
C GLY A 36 -18.28 -2.35 -10.63
N PHE A 37 -17.74 -3.53 -10.26
CA PHE A 37 -16.34 -3.89 -10.51
C PHE A 37 -16.12 -5.40 -10.62
N PHE A 38 -15.05 -5.77 -11.31
CA PHE A 38 -14.60 -7.16 -11.44
C PHE A 38 -13.51 -7.49 -10.41
N ILE A 39 -13.53 -8.72 -9.92
CA ILE A 39 -12.54 -9.26 -8.99
C ILE A 39 -11.84 -10.44 -9.64
N LEU A 40 -10.51 -10.35 -9.78
CA LEU A 40 -9.68 -11.42 -10.29
C LEU A 40 -8.86 -12.00 -9.14
N THR A 41 -9.00 -13.29 -8.88
CA THR A 41 -8.42 -13.92 -7.67
C THR A 41 -7.28 -14.89 -7.94
N ARG A 42 -7.02 -15.22 -9.21
CA ARG A 42 -5.92 -16.09 -9.63
C ARG A 42 -4.69 -15.27 -10.01
N TYR A 43 -3.51 -15.80 -9.67
CA TYR A 43 -2.23 -15.17 -9.94
C TYR A 43 -2.02 -14.84 -11.42
N ASP A 44 -2.29 -15.80 -12.32
CA ASP A 44 -2.08 -15.60 -13.75
C ASP A 44 -3.00 -14.53 -14.35
N ASP A 45 -4.24 -14.44 -13.87
CA ASP A 45 -5.19 -13.42 -14.29
C ASP A 45 -4.74 -12.02 -13.83
N ALA A 46 -4.38 -11.88 -12.55
CA ALA A 46 -3.88 -10.62 -12.00
C ALA A 46 -2.58 -10.18 -12.70
N LYS A 47 -1.62 -11.10 -12.88
CA LYS A 47 -0.36 -10.84 -13.56
C LYS A 47 -0.56 -10.40 -15.01
N ARG A 48 -1.51 -11.00 -15.73
CA ARG A 48 -1.85 -10.60 -17.10
C ARG A 48 -2.39 -9.17 -17.14
N VAL A 49 -3.37 -8.86 -16.29
CA VAL A 49 -3.97 -7.53 -16.19
C VAL A 49 -2.92 -6.47 -15.88
N LEU A 50 -2.07 -6.71 -14.88
CA LEU A 50 -1.03 -5.76 -14.46
C LEU A 50 0.09 -5.55 -15.50
N ARG A 51 0.20 -6.40 -16.53
CA ARG A 51 1.21 -6.28 -17.59
C ARG A 51 0.68 -5.66 -18.88
N ASP A 52 -0.62 -5.64 -19.08
CA ASP A 52 -1.28 -5.18 -20.31
C ASP A 52 -1.88 -3.78 -20.08
N HIS A 53 -1.00 -2.78 -20.00
CA HIS A 53 -1.38 -1.39 -19.73
C HIS A 53 -2.14 -0.72 -20.90
N ASP A 54 -2.09 -1.31 -22.09
CA ASP A 54 -2.83 -0.81 -23.25
C ASP A 54 -4.32 -1.14 -23.12
N THR A 55 -4.62 -2.33 -22.59
CA THR A 55 -6.00 -2.77 -22.32
C THR A 55 -6.49 -2.32 -20.94
N PHE A 56 -5.65 -2.45 -19.92
CA PHE A 56 -5.97 -2.18 -18.51
C PHE A 56 -5.25 -0.94 -18.00
N VAL A 57 -6.00 0.13 -17.84
CA VAL A 57 -5.53 1.46 -17.49
C VAL A 57 -5.76 1.82 -16.04
N CYS A 58 -4.85 2.63 -15.53
CA CYS A 58 -4.92 3.23 -14.20
C CYS A 58 -5.24 4.72 -14.27
N GLY A 59 -5.19 5.30 -15.48
CA GLY A 59 -5.55 6.67 -15.78
C GLY A 59 -6.86 7.11 -15.12
N ARG A 60 -6.83 8.30 -14.53
CA ARG A 60 -8.00 9.00 -14.02
C ARG A 60 -8.32 10.19 -14.92
N ASP A 61 -9.57 10.28 -15.37
CA ASP A 61 -10.08 11.49 -16.03
C ASP A 61 -10.54 12.49 -14.96
N LEU A 62 -9.84 13.62 -14.87
CA LEU A 62 -10.27 14.77 -14.08
C LEU A 62 -11.05 15.73 -14.99
N THR A 63 -12.36 15.54 -15.14
CA THR A 63 -13.20 16.59 -15.74
C THR A 63 -13.68 17.55 -14.66
N PHE A 64 -13.07 18.73 -14.57
CA PHE A 64 -13.60 19.86 -13.80
C PHE A 64 -14.71 20.54 -14.60
N GLY A 65 -15.95 20.35 -14.13
CA GLY A 65 -17.21 20.60 -14.85
C GLY A 65 -18.34 19.82 -14.16
N ASP A 66 -19.12 19.02 -14.88
CA ASP A 66 -20.32 18.27 -14.42
C ASP A 66 -20.09 17.19 -13.31
N ASN A 67 -19.04 17.30 -12.49
CA ASN A 67 -18.78 16.51 -11.26
C ASN A 67 -18.73 14.98 -11.42
N VAL A 68 -18.19 14.46 -12.53
CA VAL A 68 -17.98 13.01 -12.66
C VAL A 68 -16.49 12.68 -12.63
N VAL A 69 -15.99 12.27 -11.46
CA VAL A 69 -14.67 11.65 -11.33
C VAL A 69 -14.79 10.19 -11.79
N ARG A 70 -14.01 9.80 -12.81
CA ARG A 70 -13.96 8.40 -13.27
C ARG A 70 -12.54 7.89 -13.27
N GLY A 71 -12.41 6.65 -12.81
CA GLY A 71 -11.21 5.87 -12.90
C GLY A 71 -10.28 5.95 -11.70
N GLY A 72 -8.97 5.91 -11.93
CA GLY A 72 -7.98 5.78 -10.86
C GLY A 72 -7.79 4.36 -10.35
N VAL A 73 -7.10 4.25 -9.20
CA VAL A 73 -6.63 2.98 -8.61
C VAL A 73 -7.40 2.59 -7.34
N THR A 74 -8.58 3.17 -7.12
CA THR A 74 -9.43 2.91 -5.95
C THR A 74 -10.88 2.76 -6.36
N VAL A 75 -11.64 1.91 -5.65
CA VAL A 75 -13.07 1.69 -5.89
C VAL A 75 -13.83 1.89 -4.57
N PRO A 76 -14.78 2.83 -4.46
CA PRO A 76 -14.99 3.94 -5.37
C PRO A 76 -13.75 4.85 -5.44
N THR A 77 -13.65 5.62 -6.52
CA THR A 77 -12.54 6.53 -6.76
C THR A 77 -12.38 7.55 -5.63
N ASN A 78 -11.16 7.72 -5.15
CA ASN A 78 -10.81 8.74 -4.16
C ASN A 78 -10.97 10.17 -4.73
N PRO A 79 -11.35 11.16 -3.90
CA PRO A 79 -11.52 12.54 -4.36
C PRO A 79 -10.20 13.21 -4.79
N VAL A 80 -9.07 12.73 -4.27
CA VAL A 80 -7.73 13.25 -4.55
C VAL A 80 -6.99 12.30 -5.50
N ARG A 81 -6.28 12.86 -6.49
CA ARG A 81 -5.48 12.08 -7.44
C ARG A 81 -4.21 11.56 -6.78
N MET A 82 -3.91 10.29 -6.97
CA MET A 82 -2.73 9.62 -6.39
C MET A 82 -1.49 9.74 -7.29
N GLY A 83 -1.18 10.98 -7.71
CA GLY A 83 -0.05 11.30 -8.57
C GLY A 83 0.06 10.40 -9.80
N MET A 84 1.29 9.95 -10.10
CA MET A 84 1.57 9.12 -11.27
C MET A 84 0.99 7.70 -11.23
N MET A 85 0.47 7.22 -10.09
CA MET A 85 -0.22 5.92 -10.05
C MET A 85 -1.53 5.93 -10.84
N GLU A 86 -2.10 7.12 -11.06
CA GLU A 86 -3.35 7.30 -11.78
C GLU A 86 -3.15 7.96 -13.15
N MET A 87 -1.99 7.68 -13.74
CA MET A 87 -1.60 8.07 -15.08
C MET A 87 -1.23 6.83 -15.90
N ASP A 88 -1.56 6.83 -17.18
CA ASP A 88 -1.15 5.76 -18.11
C ASP A 88 0.19 6.13 -18.78
N PRO A 89 0.94 5.13 -19.31
CA PRO A 89 2.07 5.41 -20.18
C PRO A 89 1.67 6.26 -21.41
N PRO A 90 2.57 7.14 -21.91
CA PRO A 90 3.94 7.36 -21.44
C PRO A 90 4.04 8.28 -20.21
N GLN A 91 2.97 9.00 -19.85
CA GLN A 91 3.00 10.02 -18.81
C GLN A 91 3.49 9.49 -17.45
N SER A 92 2.96 8.36 -16.99
CA SER A 92 3.44 7.74 -15.73
C SER A 92 4.91 7.33 -15.78
N GLN A 93 5.42 6.95 -16.95
CA GLN A 93 6.82 6.56 -17.12
C GLN A 93 7.75 7.77 -17.01
N ASN A 94 7.35 8.92 -17.54
CA ASN A 94 8.12 10.16 -17.46
C ASN A 94 8.34 10.58 -15.99
N TYR A 95 7.28 10.61 -15.17
CA TYR A 95 7.43 10.91 -13.74
C TYR A 95 8.16 9.81 -12.97
N ARG A 96 7.99 8.53 -13.37
CA ARG A 96 8.76 7.42 -12.78
C ARG A 96 10.26 7.59 -12.98
N GLN A 97 10.70 8.12 -14.13
CA GLN A 97 12.12 8.35 -14.42
C GLN A 97 12.74 9.38 -13.48
N VAL A 98 11.98 10.38 -13.03
CA VAL A 98 12.44 11.37 -12.04
C VAL A 98 12.64 10.73 -10.66
N LEU A 99 11.70 9.86 -10.24
CA LEU A 99 11.70 9.24 -8.91
C LEU A 99 12.63 8.02 -8.79
N ALA A 100 12.82 7.25 -9.86
CA ALA A 100 13.55 5.98 -9.83
C ALA A 100 14.99 6.07 -9.29
N PRO A 101 15.80 7.12 -9.58
CA PRO A 101 17.13 7.26 -9.01
C PRO A 101 17.13 7.36 -7.48
N TRP A 102 16.13 8.03 -6.90
CA TRP A 102 15.96 8.20 -5.46
C TRP A 102 15.50 6.90 -4.80
N LEU A 103 14.61 6.15 -5.43
CA LEU A 103 14.14 4.88 -4.89
C LEU A 103 15.00 3.67 -5.29
N SER A 104 16.19 3.92 -5.87
CA SER A 104 17.11 2.86 -6.28
C SER A 104 17.78 2.21 -5.08
N ARG A 105 18.19 0.93 -5.21
CA ARG A 105 18.93 0.24 -4.15
C ARG A 105 20.17 1.01 -3.69
N LYS A 106 20.90 1.62 -4.61
CA LYS A 106 22.08 2.45 -4.29
C LYS A 106 21.72 3.66 -3.43
N ALA A 107 20.62 4.34 -3.74
CA ALA A 107 20.16 5.50 -2.97
C ALA A 107 19.67 5.09 -1.58
N ILE A 108 18.91 3.99 -1.47
CA ILE A 108 18.47 3.44 -0.19
C ILE A 108 19.65 2.95 0.65
N ASP A 109 20.64 2.27 0.06
CA ASP A 109 21.84 1.83 0.77
C ASP A 109 22.68 3.02 1.28
N ARG A 110 22.70 4.15 0.56
CA ARG A 110 23.30 5.40 1.04
C ARG A 110 22.55 5.99 2.24
N TYR A 111 21.24 5.84 2.27
CA TYR A 111 20.37 6.35 3.34
C TYR A 111 20.26 5.38 4.54
N ARG A 112 20.70 4.13 4.39
CA ARG A 112 20.68 3.10 5.44
C ARG A 112 21.23 3.56 6.79
N PRO A 113 22.35 4.31 6.91
CA PRO A 113 22.82 4.80 8.20
C PRO A 113 21.78 5.68 8.91
N ARG A 114 21.09 6.55 8.17
CA ARG A 114 20.02 7.40 8.69
C ARG A 114 18.81 6.59 9.14
N MET A 115 18.44 5.55 8.39
CA MET A 115 17.40 4.60 8.83
C MET A 115 17.77 3.91 10.14
N HIS A 116 19.04 3.53 10.33
CA HIS A 116 19.50 2.94 11.59
C HIS A 116 19.38 3.92 12.77
N GLU A 117 19.69 5.21 12.58
CA GLU A 117 19.50 6.22 13.64
C GLU A 117 18.03 6.32 14.07
N ILE A 118 17.10 6.34 13.10
CA ILE A 118 15.67 6.39 13.36
C ILE A 118 15.22 5.12 14.10
N VAL A 119 15.66 3.93 13.64
CA VAL A 119 15.35 2.66 14.30
C VAL A 119 15.84 2.61 15.73
N SER A 120 17.10 3.00 15.99
CA SER A 120 17.66 3.04 17.33
C SER A 120 16.87 3.99 18.23
N TRP A 121 16.55 5.20 17.75
CA TRP A 121 15.76 6.17 18.52
C TRP A 121 14.38 5.62 18.90
N THR A 122 13.70 4.96 17.96
CA THR A 122 12.37 4.40 18.22
C THR A 122 12.42 3.27 19.25
N VAL A 123 13.44 2.42 19.22
CA VAL A 123 13.63 1.34 20.21
C VAL A 123 14.04 1.91 21.57
N ASP A 124 15.00 2.82 21.61
CA ASP A 124 15.54 3.41 22.84
C ASP A 124 14.47 4.14 23.66
N ARG A 125 13.44 4.69 23.00
CA ARG A 125 12.31 5.35 23.65
C ARG A 125 11.53 4.43 24.60
N VAL A 126 11.50 3.12 24.34
CA VAL A 126 10.61 2.17 25.04
C VAL A 126 11.33 0.97 25.66
N ILE A 127 12.59 0.71 25.29
CA ILE A 127 13.29 -0.51 25.70
C ILE A 127 13.46 -0.66 27.21
N GLU A 128 13.66 0.44 27.96
CA GLU A 128 13.85 0.41 29.42
C GLU A 128 12.55 0.17 30.20
N ALA A 129 11.38 0.40 29.59
CA ALA A 129 10.09 0.20 30.24
C ALA A 129 9.76 -1.30 30.43
N GLY A 130 10.41 -2.19 29.68
CA GLY A 130 10.20 -3.64 29.74
C GLY A 130 8.84 -4.12 29.21
N ASN A 131 8.01 -3.20 28.71
CA ASN A 131 6.75 -3.44 28.03
C ASN A 131 6.51 -2.29 27.04
N LEU A 132 5.78 -2.54 25.95
CA LEU A 132 5.48 -1.57 24.90
C LEU A 132 4.24 -2.02 24.10
N ASP A 133 3.56 -1.08 23.45
CA ASP A 133 2.61 -1.37 22.37
C ASP A 133 3.38 -1.41 21.05
N PHE A 134 3.48 -2.57 20.42
CA PHE A 134 4.36 -2.70 19.24
C PHE A 134 3.90 -1.83 18.06
N VAL A 135 2.59 -1.63 17.92
CA VAL A 135 2.05 -0.82 16.83
C VAL A 135 2.32 0.65 17.09
N ASP A 136 1.89 1.15 18.24
CA ASP A 136 2.00 2.58 18.56
C ASP A 136 3.44 3.00 18.86
N ASP A 137 4.24 2.13 19.48
CA ASP A 137 5.59 2.47 19.89
C ASP A 137 6.66 2.24 18.82
N ILE A 138 6.47 1.27 17.91
CA ILE A 138 7.47 0.86 16.91
C ILE A 138 6.95 0.92 15.47
N ALA A 139 5.84 0.25 15.15
CA ALA A 139 5.40 0.09 13.76
C ALA A 139 4.82 1.36 13.13
N ASN A 140 4.20 2.24 13.93
CA ASN A 140 3.69 3.54 13.49
C ASN A 140 4.83 4.56 13.30
N PRO A 141 5.76 4.77 14.25
CA PRO A 141 6.78 5.80 14.11
C PRO A 141 7.80 5.51 13.01
N LEU A 142 8.21 4.24 12.83
CA LEU A 142 9.33 3.91 11.94
C LEU A 142 9.08 4.32 10.47
N PRO A 143 8.00 3.89 9.79
CA PRO A 143 7.79 4.25 8.39
C PRO A 143 7.44 5.72 8.22
N ALA A 144 6.72 6.31 9.18
CA ALA A 144 6.40 7.73 9.17
C ALA A 144 7.66 8.59 9.21
N MET A 145 8.53 8.39 10.19
CA MET A 145 9.76 9.16 10.33
C MET A 145 10.70 8.95 9.13
N ILE A 146 10.88 7.71 8.67
CA ILE A 146 11.70 7.42 7.48
C ILE A 146 11.13 8.14 6.25
N SER A 147 9.82 8.06 6.01
CA SER A 147 9.18 8.70 4.85
C SER A 147 9.32 10.22 4.90
N LEU A 148 9.00 10.84 6.03
CA LEU A 148 9.08 12.28 6.18
C LEU A 148 10.53 12.78 6.02
N ASP A 149 11.50 12.16 6.68
CA ASP A 149 12.91 12.55 6.56
C ASP A 149 13.43 12.36 5.13
N TYR A 150 13.11 11.22 4.50
CA TYR A 150 13.55 10.92 3.13
C TYR A 150 12.94 11.86 2.08
N PHE A 151 11.69 12.28 2.29
CA PHE A 151 11.00 13.22 1.39
C PHE A 151 11.26 14.68 1.73
N GLY A 152 12.01 14.99 2.80
CA GLY A 152 12.32 16.35 3.21
C GLY A 152 11.19 17.06 3.98
N LEU A 153 10.25 16.32 4.55
CA LEU A 153 9.19 16.89 5.39
C LEU A 153 9.65 16.96 6.85
N SER A 154 8.95 17.78 7.65
CA SER A 154 9.30 17.96 9.06
C SER A 154 9.04 16.68 9.85
N LEU A 155 10.10 16.10 10.41
CA LEU A 155 9.98 14.95 11.31
C LEU A 155 9.08 15.23 12.51
N GLU A 156 8.96 16.47 12.97
CA GLU A 156 8.09 16.81 14.12
C GLU A 156 6.61 16.45 13.88
N LYS A 157 6.20 16.36 12.60
CA LYS A 157 4.84 16.05 12.19
C LYS A 157 4.60 14.55 11.95
N TRP A 158 5.56 13.67 12.24
CA TRP A 158 5.46 12.24 11.91
C TRP A 158 4.20 11.59 12.48
N ASN A 159 3.82 11.94 13.72
CA ASN A 159 2.68 11.36 14.40
C ASN A 159 1.35 11.78 13.76
N ASP A 160 1.23 13.06 13.40
CA ASP A 160 0.04 13.60 12.75
C ASP A 160 -0.13 12.99 11.36
N TYR A 161 0.96 12.90 10.59
CA TYR A 161 0.95 12.28 9.25
C TYR A 161 0.54 10.80 9.33
N ALA A 162 1.15 10.03 10.24
CA ALA A 162 0.82 8.62 10.43
C ALA A 162 -0.66 8.45 10.82
N THR A 163 -1.12 9.21 11.82
CA THR A 163 -2.50 9.14 12.32
C THR A 163 -3.50 9.45 11.22
N ILE A 164 -3.32 10.56 10.50
CA ILE A 164 -4.26 11.00 9.46
C ILE A 164 -4.30 9.99 8.30
N LEU A 165 -3.14 9.48 7.87
CA LEU A 165 -3.06 8.52 6.77
C LEU A 165 -3.70 7.17 7.14
N HIS A 166 -3.42 6.63 8.34
CA HIS A 166 -4.06 5.39 8.80
C HIS A 166 -5.59 5.53 8.85
N LYS A 167 -6.09 6.64 9.41
CA LYS A 167 -7.53 6.92 9.45
C LYS A 167 -8.16 7.01 8.07
N ALA A 168 -7.44 7.57 7.09
CA ALA A 168 -7.90 7.65 5.71
C ALA A 168 -7.96 6.26 5.07
N VAL A 169 -6.96 5.40 5.30
CA VAL A 169 -6.94 4.02 4.79
C VAL A 169 -8.09 3.20 5.38
N TYR A 170 -8.36 3.33 6.68
CA TYR A 170 -9.49 2.66 7.34
C TYR A 170 -10.84 3.31 7.06
N ARG A 171 -10.88 4.39 6.27
CA ARG A 171 -12.08 5.18 5.96
C ARG A 171 -12.86 5.59 7.21
N GLU A 172 -12.14 5.95 8.28
CA GLU A 172 -12.74 6.46 9.51
C GLU A 172 -13.60 7.69 9.19
N LYS A 173 -14.77 7.80 9.82
CA LYS A 173 -15.68 8.93 9.60
C LYS A 173 -14.97 10.25 9.97
N GLY A 174 -14.90 11.16 9.00
CA GLY A 174 -14.22 12.45 9.17
C GLY A 174 -12.74 12.48 8.76
N SER A 175 -12.15 11.33 8.42
CA SER A 175 -10.76 11.24 7.92
C SER A 175 -10.53 12.08 6.66
N ALA A 176 -11.52 12.21 5.78
CA ALA A 176 -11.42 12.98 4.54
C ALA A 176 -11.08 14.47 4.77
N LEU A 177 -11.62 15.08 5.83
CA LEU A 177 -11.33 16.49 6.16
C LEU A 177 -9.90 16.63 6.71
N GLN A 178 -9.46 15.68 7.53
CA GLN A 178 -8.08 15.67 8.06
C GLN A 178 -7.07 15.44 6.94
N LEU A 179 -7.39 14.57 5.99
CA LEU A 179 -6.56 14.31 4.82
C LEU A 179 -6.43 15.53 3.91
N ALA A 180 -7.52 16.30 3.75
CA ALA A 180 -7.47 17.58 3.03
C ALA A 180 -6.51 18.57 3.73
N GLY A 181 -6.55 18.65 5.06
CA GLY A 181 -5.60 19.47 5.83
C GLY A 181 -4.14 19.01 5.70
N LEU A 182 -3.89 17.69 5.68
CA LEU A 182 -2.55 17.15 5.42
C LEU A 182 -2.06 17.52 4.01
N LEU A 183 -2.93 17.44 3.01
CA LEU A 183 -2.59 17.87 1.65
C LEU A 183 -2.27 19.36 1.57
N ASP A 184 -3.01 20.20 2.28
CA ASP A 184 -2.71 21.64 2.36
C ASP A 184 -1.35 21.89 3.02
N ASP A 185 -1.00 21.13 4.07
CA ASP A 185 0.34 21.20 4.69
C ASP A 185 1.48 20.81 3.72
N VAL A 186 1.25 19.80 2.89
CA VAL A 186 2.21 19.41 1.83
C VAL A 186 2.29 20.51 0.76
N ARG A 187 1.17 21.11 0.35
CA ARG A 187 1.15 22.24 -0.60
C ARG A 187 1.93 23.43 -0.07
N ASP A 188 1.74 23.77 1.19
CA ASP A 188 2.43 24.90 1.81
C ASP A 188 3.94 24.62 1.89
N THR A 189 4.34 23.38 2.23
CA THR A 189 5.75 22.98 2.19
C THR A 189 6.36 23.11 0.78
N VAL A 190 5.61 22.70 -0.25
CA VAL A 190 6.04 22.82 -1.66
C VAL A 190 6.21 24.30 -2.04
N ARG A 191 5.22 25.15 -1.75
CA ARG A 191 5.27 26.60 -2.04
C ARG A 191 6.42 27.29 -1.32
N GLU A 192 6.60 27.00 -0.04
CA GLU A 192 7.70 27.55 0.75
C GLU A 192 9.05 27.18 0.14
N ARG A 193 9.27 25.89 -0.17
CA ARG A 193 10.50 25.42 -0.80
C ARG A 193 10.74 26.00 -2.19
N ARG A 194 9.67 26.19 -2.98
CA ARG A 194 9.73 26.83 -4.30
C ARG A 194 10.25 28.26 -4.22
N SER A 195 9.80 29.00 -3.20
CA SER A 195 10.16 30.40 -2.97
C SER A 195 11.50 30.60 -2.25
N ALA A 196 12.00 29.57 -1.56
CA ALA A 196 13.21 29.65 -0.76
C ALA A 196 14.49 29.72 -1.61
N ALA A 197 15.49 30.45 -1.12
CA ALA A 197 16.81 30.47 -1.72
C ALA A 197 17.62 29.25 -1.28
N GLY A 198 17.80 28.29 -2.18
CA GLY A 198 18.69 27.13 -2.01
C GLY A 198 17.97 25.78 -1.93
N THR A 199 18.71 24.71 -2.16
CA THR A 199 18.23 23.32 -2.09
C THR A 199 18.86 22.61 -0.88
N ARG A 200 18.06 21.81 -0.19
CA ARG A 200 18.47 20.86 0.86
C ARG A 200 19.02 19.55 0.28
N GLY A 201 18.78 19.27 -1.01
CA GLY A 201 19.28 18.09 -1.71
C GLY A 201 18.49 16.81 -1.39
N ASP A 202 17.21 16.96 -1.07
CA ASP A 202 16.28 15.86 -0.79
C ASP A 202 15.33 15.58 -1.99
N LEU A 203 14.44 14.59 -1.83
CA LEU A 203 13.53 14.18 -2.90
C LEU A 203 12.57 15.30 -3.32
N THR A 204 12.12 16.15 -2.39
CA THR A 204 11.24 17.27 -2.73
C THR A 204 11.99 18.25 -3.65
N ASP A 205 13.25 18.56 -3.36
CA ASP A 205 14.05 19.43 -4.23
C ASP A 205 14.28 18.80 -5.60
N ALA A 206 14.43 17.48 -5.67
CA ALA A 206 14.56 16.76 -6.92
C ALA A 206 13.31 16.90 -7.80
N LEU A 207 12.12 16.77 -7.21
CA LEU A 207 10.86 16.98 -7.92
C LEU A 207 10.71 18.43 -8.37
N LEU A 208 11.04 19.37 -7.48
CA LEU A 208 10.97 20.80 -7.74
C LEU A 208 11.93 21.23 -8.87
N THR A 209 13.08 20.58 -9.02
CA THR A 209 14.09 20.93 -10.04
C THR A 209 14.00 20.10 -11.32
N ALA A 210 13.17 19.07 -11.33
CA ALA A 210 13.00 18.20 -12.48
C ALA A 210 12.20 18.86 -13.61
N GLU A 211 12.52 18.47 -14.83
CA GLU A 211 11.76 18.77 -16.03
C GLU A 211 11.19 17.49 -16.61
N VAL A 212 9.91 17.52 -16.97
CA VAL A 212 9.20 16.44 -17.66
C VAL A 212 8.60 17.02 -18.93
N ASP A 213 8.84 16.35 -20.06
CA ASP A 213 8.40 16.80 -21.38
C ASP A 213 8.83 18.25 -21.73
N GLY A 214 10.01 18.65 -21.24
CA GLY A 214 10.61 19.96 -21.50
C GLY A 214 10.03 21.11 -20.66
N ALA A 215 9.24 20.81 -19.64
CA ALA A 215 8.70 21.80 -18.70
C ALA A 215 8.97 21.41 -17.24
N PRO A 216 9.16 22.38 -16.33
CA PRO A 216 9.18 22.11 -14.90
C PRO A 216 7.89 21.44 -14.43
N ILE A 217 7.99 20.55 -13.45
CA ILE A 217 6.81 19.97 -12.80
C ILE A 217 6.08 21.07 -12.01
N ASP A 218 4.77 21.19 -12.19
CA ASP A 218 3.95 22.18 -11.47
C ASP A 218 3.79 21.82 -9.99
N ASP A 219 3.59 22.83 -9.15
CA ASP A 219 3.55 22.69 -7.70
C ASP A 219 2.44 21.72 -7.23
N GLU A 220 1.27 21.72 -7.87
CA GLU A 220 0.18 20.81 -7.48
C GLU A 220 0.55 19.37 -7.82
N LEU A 221 1.17 19.12 -8.97
CA LEU A 221 1.66 17.79 -9.30
C LEU A 221 2.82 17.34 -8.41
N VAL A 222 3.71 18.24 -7.98
CA VAL A 222 4.72 17.92 -6.95
C VAL A 222 4.03 17.50 -5.65
N THR A 223 3.01 18.23 -5.21
CA THR A 223 2.19 17.87 -4.04
C THR A 223 1.57 16.49 -4.21
N GLU A 224 0.95 16.19 -5.35
CA GLU A 224 0.34 14.87 -5.60
C GLU A 224 1.38 13.73 -5.60
N LEU A 225 2.57 13.96 -6.16
CA LEU A 225 3.65 12.96 -6.15
C LEU A 225 4.19 12.72 -4.73
N LEU A 226 4.36 13.79 -3.93
CA LEU A 226 4.75 13.65 -2.52
C LEU A 226 3.67 12.94 -1.70
N PHE A 227 2.41 13.29 -1.89
CA PHE A 227 1.29 12.64 -1.23
C PHE A 227 1.19 11.15 -1.60
N MET A 228 1.37 10.83 -2.89
CA MET A 228 1.45 9.44 -3.38
C MET A 228 2.56 8.66 -2.66
N LEU A 229 3.75 9.25 -2.51
CA LEU A 229 4.88 8.63 -1.82
C LEU A 229 4.64 8.46 -0.32
N LEU A 230 4.05 9.45 0.35
CA LEU A 230 3.69 9.38 1.77
C LEU A 230 2.66 8.27 2.04
N ASN A 231 1.58 8.24 1.27
CA ASN A 231 0.54 7.24 1.41
C ASN A 231 1.09 5.83 1.15
N GLY A 232 1.94 5.67 0.13
CA GLY A 232 2.57 4.38 -0.17
C GLY A 232 3.62 3.95 0.86
N GLY A 233 4.39 4.90 1.40
CA GLY A 233 5.53 4.62 2.28
C GLY A 233 5.17 4.35 3.74
N ILE A 234 4.05 4.92 4.23
CA ILE A 234 3.69 4.88 5.65
C ILE A 234 2.83 3.65 5.96
N ASP A 235 1.56 3.66 5.55
CA ASP A 235 0.57 2.67 5.99
C ASP A 235 0.95 1.23 5.62
N THR A 236 1.38 0.99 4.37
CA THR A 236 1.71 -0.37 3.90
C THR A 236 2.91 -0.97 4.63
N SER A 237 3.90 -0.13 4.95
CA SER A 237 5.10 -0.54 5.69
C SER A 237 4.75 -0.80 7.16
N THR A 238 3.93 0.05 7.77
CA THR A 238 3.42 -0.14 9.14
C THR A 238 2.67 -1.46 9.26
N ALA A 239 1.74 -1.74 8.34
CA ALA A 239 0.97 -2.97 8.32
C ALA A 239 1.86 -4.22 8.18
N LEU A 240 2.89 -4.17 7.32
CA LEU A 240 3.83 -5.28 7.16
C LEU A 240 4.69 -5.51 8.40
N ILE A 241 5.25 -4.44 8.99
CA ILE A 241 6.09 -4.54 10.18
C ILE A 241 5.28 -5.10 11.36
N ALA A 242 4.06 -4.58 11.59
CA ALA A 242 3.17 -5.08 12.62
C ALA A 242 2.83 -6.57 12.40
N SER A 243 2.45 -6.94 11.17
CA SER A 243 2.09 -8.32 10.83
C SER A 243 3.27 -9.29 10.98
N MET A 244 4.48 -8.87 10.59
CA MET A 244 5.69 -9.68 10.73
C MET A 244 5.99 -9.98 12.20
N PHE A 245 5.88 -8.98 13.08
CA PHE A 245 6.16 -9.20 14.50
C PHE A 245 5.05 -9.99 15.21
N LEU A 246 3.79 -9.81 14.81
CA LEU A 246 2.69 -10.67 15.26
C LEU A 246 2.97 -12.14 14.88
N TYR A 247 3.38 -12.40 13.64
CA TYR A 247 3.75 -13.73 13.19
C TYR A 247 4.90 -14.33 14.01
N LEU A 248 5.95 -13.55 14.27
CA LEU A 248 7.11 -14.01 15.02
C LEU A 248 6.80 -14.27 16.50
N ASP A 249 5.77 -13.62 17.05
CA ASP A 249 5.27 -13.96 18.38
C ASP A 249 4.58 -15.33 18.40
N GLU A 250 3.78 -15.63 17.37
CA GLU A 250 3.11 -16.92 17.20
C GLU A 250 4.09 -18.05 16.80
N HIS A 251 5.27 -17.72 16.25
CA HIS A 251 6.28 -18.66 15.74
C HIS A 251 7.65 -18.46 16.44
N PRO A 252 7.77 -18.81 17.74
CA PRO A 252 8.96 -18.51 18.54
C PRO A 252 10.26 -19.19 18.06
N ASP A 253 10.14 -20.34 17.38
CA ASP A 253 11.28 -21.04 16.79
C ASP A 253 11.88 -20.23 15.63
N GLU A 254 11.03 -19.64 14.78
CA GLU A 254 11.45 -18.80 13.66
C GLU A 254 12.02 -17.47 14.15
N ARG A 255 11.41 -16.88 15.19
CA ARG A 255 11.95 -15.70 15.90
C ARG A 255 13.35 -15.96 16.44
N THR A 256 13.55 -17.11 17.08
CA THR A 256 14.85 -17.49 17.66
C THR A 256 15.89 -17.73 16.57
N ALA A 257 15.52 -18.36 15.46
CA ALA A 257 16.40 -18.55 14.31
C ALA A 257 16.84 -17.20 13.71
N LEU A 258 15.91 -16.26 13.50
CA LEU A 258 16.20 -14.93 12.96
C LEU A 258 17.07 -14.09 13.91
N ALA A 259 16.83 -14.18 15.22
CA ALA A 259 17.64 -13.49 16.22
C ALA A 259 19.07 -14.05 16.30
N ALA A 260 19.25 -15.35 16.06
CA ALA A 260 20.56 -16.00 16.07
C ALA A 260 21.36 -15.77 14.77
N ASP A 261 20.68 -15.58 13.63
CA ASP A 261 21.32 -15.43 12.32
C ASP A 261 20.62 -14.37 11.47
N ALA A 262 21.21 -13.16 11.46
CA ALA A 262 20.71 -12.04 10.68
C ALA A 262 20.80 -12.24 9.15
N THR A 263 21.55 -13.24 8.67
CA THR A 263 21.62 -13.54 7.22
C THR A 263 20.30 -14.11 6.68
N LEU A 264 19.41 -14.57 7.55
CA LEU A 264 18.07 -15.06 7.22
C LEU A 264 17.05 -13.92 6.99
N ILE A 265 17.33 -12.70 7.48
CA ILE A 265 16.39 -11.58 7.44
C ILE A 265 15.90 -11.24 6.02
N PRO A 266 16.75 -11.14 4.97
CA PRO A 266 16.28 -10.80 3.63
C PRO A 266 15.24 -11.81 3.09
N ALA A 267 15.49 -13.11 3.25
CA ALA A 267 14.56 -14.15 2.80
C ALA A 267 13.27 -14.16 3.63
N ALA A 268 13.37 -13.89 4.94
CA ALA A 268 12.19 -13.74 5.79
C ALA A 268 11.34 -12.55 5.35
N VAL A 269 11.94 -11.39 5.06
CA VAL A 269 11.20 -10.22 4.58
C VAL A 269 10.46 -10.52 3.27
N ASP A 270 11.10 -11.19 2.31
CA ASP A 270 10.46 -11.59 1.05
C ASP A 270 9.26 -12.53 1.28
N GLU A 271 9.38 -13.47 2.22
CA GLU A 271 8.28 -14.38 2.56
C GLU A 271 7.14 -13.67 3.31
N MET A 272 7.45 -12.71 4.18
CA MET A 272 6.45 -11.90 4.88
C MET A 272 5.67 -11.04 3.89
N LEU A 273 6.34 -10.44 2.90
CA LEU A 273 5.68 -9.72 1.80
C LEU A 273 4.71 -10.63 1.04
N ARG A 274 5.13 -11.85 0.72
CA ARG A 274 4.29 -12.85 0.03
C ARG A 274 3.11 -13.32 0.89
N TYR A 275 3.32 -13.51 2.19
CA TYR A 275 2.34 -14.10 3.10
C TYR A 275 1.29 -13.11 3.60
N PHE A 276 1.71 -11.88 3.93
CA PHE A 276 0.82 -10.85 4.46
C PHE A 276 0.19 -9.99 3.38
N THR A 277 0.95 -9.61 2.35
CA THR A 277 0.46 -8.77 1.24
C THR A 277 -0.32 -7.55 1.75
N PRO A 278 0.36 -6.53 2.34
CA PRO A 278 -0.31 -5.39 2.97
C PRO A 278 -1.26 -4.61 2.04
N GLY A 279 -1.10 -4.74 0.72
CA GLY A 279 -2.09 -4.31 -0.29
C GLY A 279 -2.81 -5.51 -0.93
N PRO A 280 -3.96 -5.99 -0.39
CA PRO A 280 -4.63 -7.20 -0.87
C PRO A 280 -5.36 -7.03 -2.22
N ALA A 281 -5.38 -5.82 -2.78
CA ALA A 281 -5.99 -5.52 -4.08
C ALA A 281 -5.24 -4.39 -4.81
N SER A 282 -5.16 -4.50 -6.14
CA SER A 282 -4.64 -3.44 -7.02
C SER A 282 -5.65 -3.22 -8.17
N PRO A 283 -6.54 -2.23 -8.07
CA PRO A 283 -7.56 -1.95 -9.08
C PRO A 283 -6.96 -1.45 -10.40
N ALA A 284 -7.60 -1.82 -11.53
CA ALA A 284 -7.34 -1.30 -12.86
C ALA A 284 -8.65 -1.31 -13.68
N GLN A 285 -8.73 -0.50 -14.73
CA GLN A 285 -9.92 -0.35 -15.57
C GLN A 285 -9.65 -0.81 -16.99
N SER A 286 -10.63 -1.36 -17.71
CA SER A 286 -10.41 -1.73 -19.11
C SER A 286 -10.87 -0.66 -20.10
N ARG A 287 -10.03 -0.33 -21.11
CA ARG A 287 -10.42 0.55 -22.23
C ARG A 287 -11.39 -0.12 -23.23
N GLY A 288 -11.55 -1.44 -23.20
CA GLY A 288 -12.41 -2.19 -24.11
C GLY A 288 -12.87 -3.55 -23.57
N ARG A 289 -13.48 -4.35 -24.45
CA ARG A 289 -13.87 -5.75 -24.16
C ARG A 289 -12.61 -6.59 -23.93
N TRP A 290 -12.50 -7.24 -22.78
CA TRP A 290 -11.45 -8.22 -22.52
C TRP A 290 -12.05 -9.60 -22.27
N THR A 291 -11.28 -10.64 -22.57
CA THR A 291 -11.59 -12.02 -22.22
C THR A 291 -10.59 -12.51 -21.19
N SER A 292 -11.07 -13.05 -20.07
CA SER A 292 -10.31 -13.99 -19.26
C SER A 292 -10.74 -15.40 -19.67
N ALA A 293 -10.03 -16.43 -19.19
CA ALA A 293 -10.39 -17.84 -19.45
C ALA A 293 -11.84 -18.20 -19.04
N ALA A 294 -12.51 -17.36 -18.24
CA ALA A 294 -13.86 -17.59 -17.73
C ALA A 294 -14.90 -16.52 -18.10
N VAL A 295 -14.51 -15.28 -18.43
CA VAL A 295 -15.45 -14.15 -18.58
C VAL A 295 -15.04 -13.23 -19.72
N THR A 296 -16.02 -12.76 -20.50
CA THR A 296 -15.85 -11.66 -21.47
C THR A 296 -16.48 -10.38 -20.90
N SER A 297 -15.72 -9.33 -20.65
CA SER A 297 -16.27 -8.01 -20.31
C SER A 297 -16.70 -7.27 -21.59
N SER A 298 -17.67 -6.36 -21.53
CA SER A 298 -18.04 -5.54 -22.69
C SER A 298 -18.30 -4.10 -22.29
N ARG A 299 -17.84 -3.15 -23.12
CA ARG A 299 -18.19 -1.73 -23.01
C ARG A 299 -19.40 -1.49 -23.90
N GLU A 300 -20.56 -1.17 -23.33
CA GLU A 300 -21.66 -0.54 -24.08
C GLU A 300 -21.82 0.89 -23.56
N THR A 301 -21.63 1.85 -24.45
CA THR A 301 -22.04 3.24 -24.24
C THR A 301 -23.57 3.29 -24.20
N GLY A 302 -24.14 3.49 -23.02
CA GLY A 302 -25.56 3.75 -22.82
C GLY A 302 -26.29 2.64 -22.08
N TYR A 303 -26.78 2.97 -20.88
CA TYR A 303 -27.76 2.27 -20.04
C TYR A 303 -28.31 0.92 -20.56
N GLY A 304 -27.88 -0.18 -19.94
CA GLY A 304 -28.54 -1.50 -20.00
C GLY A 304 -27.61 -2.66 -20.31
N TRP A 305 -27.22 -3.45 -19.30
CA TRP A 305 -26.36 -4.63 -19.48
C TRP A 305 -27.16 -5.83 -20.03
N ARG A 306 -26.72 -6.44 -21.14
CA ARG A 306 -27.24 -7.73 -21.61
C ARG A 306 -26.10 -8.74 -21.83
N TRP A 307 -26.23 -9.90 -21.18
CA TRP A 307 -25.25 -10.99 -21.20
C TRP A 307 -25.09 -11.63 -22.59
N VAL A 308 -23.85 -11.86 -23.03
CA VAL A 308 -23.55 -12.75 -24.16
C VAL A 308 -22.53 -13.78 -23.70
N ARG A 309 -22.94 -15.06 -23.61
CA ARG A 309 -21.99 -16.17 -23.46
C ARG A 309 -21.17 -16.28 -24.75
N PRO A 310 -19.86 -16.54 -24.69
CA PRO A 310 -19.09 -16.84 -25.89
C PRO A 310 -19.65 -18.10 -26.54
N THR A 311 -20.32 -17.94 -27.68
CA THR A 311 -20.63 -19.05 -28.58
C THR A 311 -19.34 -19.56 -29.18
N THR A 312 -19.17 -20.88 -29.09
CA THR A 312 -18.08 -21.67 -29.68
C THR A 312 -17.71 -21.21 -31.10
N ILE A 313 -16.40 -21.12 -31.33
CA ILE A 313 -15.74 -20.89 -32.61
C ILE A 313 -16.37 -21.78 -33.71
N PRO A 314 -16.75 -21.24 -34.89
CA PRO A 314 -17.31 -22.07 -35.95
C PRO A 314 -16.20 -22.85 -36.66
N THR A 315 -16.24 -24.18 -36.57
CA THR A 315 -15.58 -25.06 -37.53
C THR A 315 -16.41 -25.09 -38.81
N SER A 316 -15.79 -24.70 -39.93
CA SER A 316 -16.39 -24.73 -41.26
C SER A 316 -16.47 -26.17 -41.80
N SER A 317 -17.64 -26.57 -42.31
CA SER A 317 -17.85 -27.41 -43.50
C SER A 317 -19.35 -27.52 -43.84
N PRO A 318 -19.75 -27.73 -45.12
CA PRO A 318 -21.00 -27.18 -45.65
C PRO A 318 -22.21 -28.14 -45.71
N THR A 319 -23.39 -27.51 -45.56
CA THR A 319 -24.73 -27.83 -46.11
C THR A 319 -25.40 -29.18 -45.82
N ARG A 320 -26.59 -29.15 -45.20
CA ARG A 320 -27.90 -29.41 -45.86
C ARG A 320 -29.10 -29.01 -44.97
N SER A 321 -30.17 -28.60 -45.65
CA SER A 321 -31.49 -28.05 -45.29
C SER A 321 -32.34 -28.72 -44.17
N GLY A 322 -33.18 -27.91 -43.49
CA GLY A 322 -34.52 -28.35 -43.07
C GLY A 322 -35.14 -27.76 -41.78
N SER A 323 -36.11 -26.86 -41.96
CA SER A 323 -37.35 -26.60 -41.18
C SER A 323 -37.37 -26.05 -39.73
N ASN A 324 -38.25 -25.05 -39.59
CA ASN A 324 -38.80 -24.33 -38.43
C ASN A 324 -39.19 -25.16 -37.18
N SER A 325 -38.97 -24.58 -35.99
CA SER A 325 -40.03 -24.42 -34.96
C SER A 325 -39.61 -23.50 -33.81
N THR A 326 -40.55 -22.67 -33.37
CA THR A 326 -40.59 -21.70 -32.25
C THR A 326 -40.37 -22.28 -30.84
N ALA A 327 -39.59 -21.56 -30.01
CA ALA A 327 -39.64 -21.25 -28.55
C ALA A 327 -40.16 -22.30 -27.52
N PRO A 328 -39.65 -22.36 -26.25
CA PRO A 328 -39.26 -21.20 -25.42
C PRO A 328 -37.94 -21.30 -24.62
N THR A 329 -37.50 -20.13 -24.17
CA THR A 329 -36.31 -19.84 -23.37
C THR A 329 -36.51 -20.23 -21.90
N THR A 330 -35.79 -21.25 -21.43
CA THR A 330 -35.57 -21.50 -20.00
C THR A 330 -34.16 -21.04 -19.61
N ALA A 331 -34.07 -20.00 -18.77
CA ALA A 331 -32.82 -19.58 -18.15
C ALA A 331 -32.45 -20.58 -17.04
N SER A 332 -31.37 -21.34 -17.23
CA SER A 332 -30.83 -22.23 -16.21
C SER A 332 -29.79 -21.50 -15.35
N THR A 333 -30.13 -21.23 -14.09
CA THR A 333 -29.25 -20.89 -12.98
C THR A 333 -28.26 -22.03 -12.69
N CYS A 334 -27.03 -21.70 -12.27
CA CYS A 334 -26.04 -22.70 -11.84
C CYS A 334 -26.64 -23.58 -10.72
N PRO A 335 -26.57 -24.91 -10.83
CA PRO A 335 -27.23 -25.80 -9.88
C PRO A 335 -26.48 -25.87 -8.54
N SER A 336 -27.24 -25.78 -7.46
CA SER A 336 -26.88 -26.28 -6.14
C SER A 336 -27.09 -27.80 -6.12
N GLY A 337 -26.07 -28.56 -5.74
CA GLY A 337 -26.16 -30.02 -5.73
C GLY A 337 -24.93 -30.68 -5.13
N SER A 338 -25.13 -31.22 -3.94
CA SER A 338 -24.25 -31.94 -3.03
C SER A 338 -23.67 -33.24 -3.59
N GLY A 339 -22.49 -33.60 -3.08
CA GLY A 339 -22.01 -34.99 -2.94
C GLY A 339 -20.87 -35.40 -3.88
N CYS A 340 -19.66 -35.53 -3.33
CA CYS A 340 -18.98 -36.84 -3.21
C CYS A 340 -17.51 -36.69 -2.77
N THR A 341 -17.22 -37.40 -1.66
CA THR A 341 -15.97 -38.09 -1.26
C THR A 341 -14.64 -37.34 -1.22
N ALA A 342 -14.13 -37.27 0.01
CA ALA A 342 -12.77 -36.95 0.39
C ALA A 342 -11.71 -37.82 -0.32
N ALA A 343 -10.66 -37.16 -0.79
CA ALA A 343 -9.35 -37.77 -1.01
C ALA A 343 -8.33 -36.92 -0.23
N SER A 344 -7.91 -37.44 0.92
CA SER A 344 -6.86 -36.87 1.75
C SER A 344 -5.50 -36.99 1.04
N GLY A 345 -5.01 -35.88 0.47
CA GLY A 345 -3.64 -35.75 0.00
C GLY A 345 -2.72 -35.31 1.14
N ARG A 346 -1.92 -36.23 1.68
CA ARG A 346 -0.83 -35.91 2.62
C ARG A 346 0.19 -35.01 1.93
N PHE A 347 0.31 -33.76 2.36
CA PHE A 347 1.49 -32.97 2.08
C PHE A 347 2.60 -33.34 3.07
N SER A 348 3.73 -33.74 2.50
CA SER A 348 4.89 -34.30 3.19
C SER A 348 5.57 -33.27 4.08
N ARG A 349 5.54 -33.50 5.39
CA ARG A 349 6.47 -32.92 6.36
C ARG A 349 7.88 -33.47 6.08
N ARG A 350 8.78 -32.63 5.59
CA ARG A 350 10.24 -32.89 5.63
C ARG A 350 11.01 -31.59 5.83
N TRP A 351 11.12 -31.17 7.08
CA TRP A 351 12.31 -30.48 7.57
C TRP A 351 12.63 -31.06 8.95
N ARG A 352 13.72 -31.84 9.02
CA ARG A 352 14.34 -32.32 10.26
C ARG A 352 15.71 -31.67 10.31
N TRP A 353 15.97 -30.89 11.35
CA TRP A 353 17.34 -30.73 11.87
C TRP A 353 17.29 -30.86 13.39
N ARG A 354 17.99 -31.88 13.89
CA ARG A 354 18.40 -32.01 15.28
C ARG A 354 19.69 -31.19 15.40
N TYR A 355 19.85 -30.37 16.45
CA TYR A 355 21.05 -30.40 17.31
C TYR A 355 20.84 -29.57 18.59
N CYS A 356 21.29 -30.17 19.69
CA CYS A 356 21.52 -29.65 21.06
C CYS A 356 22.79 -28.75 21.01
N TRP A 357 23.09 -27.73 21.83
CA TRP A 357 22.85 -27.52 23.26
C TRP A 357 23.36 -26.10 23.70
N LYS A 358 22.69 -25.50 24.69
CA LYS A 358 23.18 -24.70 25.86
C LYS A 358 24.12 -23.47 25.71
N LYS A 359 23.65 -22.42 26.41
CA LYS A 359 24.38 -21.34 27.15
C LYS A 359 25.08 -20.25 26.32
N CYS A 360 24.55 -19.02 26.40
CA CYS A 360 25.29 -17.89 27.00
C CYS A 360 24.37 -16.67 27.23
N CYS A 361 23.81 -16.57 28.44
CA CYS A 361 23.49 -15.28 29.06
C CYS A 361 24.67 -14.93 29.99
N ALA A 362 25.46 -13.91 29.65
CA ALA A 362 26.28 -13.12 30.58
C ALA A 362 27.15 -12.15 29.76
N GLY A 363 26.78 -10.87 29.69
CA GLY A 363 27.69 -9.90 29.06
C GLY A 363 27.12 -8.54 28.68
N CYS A 364 26.22 -7.95 29.45
CA CYS A 364 25.89 -6.51 29.29
C CYS A 364 25.44 -5.92 30.64
N ARG A 365 26.40 -5.63 31.52
CA ARG A 365 26.20 -4.79 32.72
C ARG A 365 27.39 -3.88 32.89
N THR A 366 27.51 -2.84 32.03
CA THR A 366 28.48 -1.75 32.30
C THR A 366 28.23 -0.43 31.55
N ILE A 367 27.01 -0.15 31.06
CA ILE A 367 26.70 1.14 30.39
C ILE A 367 25.38 1.72 30.93
N ALA A 368 25.23 1.84 32.25
CA ALA A 368 23.95 2.17 32.88
C ALA A 368 23.98 3.41 33.78
N SER A 369 24.88 4.39 33.59
CA SER A 369 24.95 5.55 34.50
C SER A 369 24.98 6.93 33.85
N THR A 370 24.63 7.09 32.57
CA THR A 370 24.66 8.43 31.93
C THR A 370 23.44 8.77 31.05
N ALA A 371 22.45 7.90 30.92
CA ALA A 371 21.32 8.10 29.98
C ALA A 371 20.06 8.77 30.58
N ALA A 372 20.03 9.05 31.88
CA ALA A 372 18.86 9.64 32.53
C ALA A 372 18.84 11.18 32.44
N ARG A 373 18.65 11.76 31.25
CA ARG A 373 18.13 13.15 31.09
C ARG A 373 17.74 13.67 29.69
N CYS A 374 17.63 12.83 28.65
CA CYS A 374 17.22 13.30 27.31
C CYS A 374 16.17 12.38 26.68
N ALA A 375 14.92 12.44 27.14
CA ALA A 375 13.81 11.69 26.53
C ALA A 375 12.61 12.62 26.33
N THR A 376 12.66 13.45 25.28
CA THR A 376 11.49 14.14 24.66
C THR A 376 11.82 14.82 23.33
N THR A 377 13.08 14.82 22.85
CA THR A 377 13.47 15.60 21.67
C THR A 377 14.30 14.73 20.71
N PRO A 378 14.04 14.76 19.40
CA PRO A 378 14.86 14.06 18.39
C PRO A 378 16.33 14.54 18.42
N PRO A 379 17.29 13.75 17.88
CA PRO A 379 18.73 13.98 18.06
C PRO A 379 19.18 15.39 17.62
N SER A 380 19.83 16.13 18.53
CA SER A 380 20.23 17.52 18.35
C SER A 380 21.55 17.68 17.56
N HIS A 381 21.49 17.54 16.24
CA HIS A 381 22.49 18.08 15.32
C HIS A 381 21.78 18.76 14.13
N TRP A 382 20.91 19.71 14.42
CA TRP A 382 20.10 20.44 13.43
C TRP A 382 20.01 21.90 13.86
N SER A 383 20.99 22.72 13.46
CA SER A 383 20.87 24.18 13.55
C SER A 383 21.40 24.84 12.30
N THR A 384 20.53 25.63 11.66
CA THR A 384 20.92 26.89 11.02
C THR A 384 19.84 27.93 11.31
N ALA A 385 20.34 29.12 11.67
CA ALA A 385 19.67 30.42 11.79
C ALA A 385 18.83 30.70 13.06
N THR A 386 19.52 31.36 13.99
CA THR A 386 19.05 32.21 15.09
C THR A 386 17.93 33.19 14.74
N SER A 387 16.94 33.32 15.63
CA SER A 387 16.46 34.63 16.10
C SER A 387 16.02 34.52 17.56
N GLN A 388 16.51 35.45 18.38
CA GLN A 388 16.25 35.56 19.82
C GLN A 388 14.86 36.17 20.07
N CYS A 389 14.14 35.67 21.07
CA CYS A 389 13.12 36.46 21.77
C CYS A 389 13.03 36.07 23.27
N PRO A 390 12.67 37.01 24.17
CA PRO A 390 13.11 37.02 25.57
C PRO A 390 12.19 36.24 26.52
N ARG A 391 12.79 35.73 27.61
CA ARG A 391 12.08 35.09 28.74
C ARG A 391 11.24 36.10 29.53
N PRO A 392 10.03 35.75 30.00
CA PRO A 392 9.39 36.46 31.09
C PRO A 392 9.87 35.90 32.43
N SER A 393 10.32 36.81 33.28
CA SER A 393 10.57 36.64 34.71
C SER A 393 9.26 36.67 35.50
N HIS A 394 9.07 35.77 36.47
CA HIS A 394 8.31 36.02 37.70
C HIS A 394 8.60 34.94 38.76
N PRO A 395 8.39 35.22 40.06
CA PRO A 395 9.31 34.87 41.13
C PRO A 395 8.75 33.79 42.07
N ASP A 396 9.65 33.23 42.87
CA ASP A 396 9.34 32.45 44.06
C ASP A 396 8.38 33.20 44.99
N HIS A 397 7.43 32.46 45.57
CA HIS A 397 7.23 32.39 47.02
C HIS A 397 6.29 31.21 47.34
N GLY A 398 6.75 30.37 48.27
CA GLY A 398 6.02 29.18 48.73
C GLY A 398 5.01 29.45 49.83
N CYS A 399 4.18 28.43 50.06
CA CYS A 399 3.79 27.91 51.37
C CYS A 399 3.29 26.48 51.17
#